data_AF-C1MIM2-F1
#
_entry.id   AF-C1MIM2-F1
#
_cell.length_a   1.000
_cell.length_b   1.000
_cell.length_c   1.000
_cell.angle_alpha   90.00
_cell.angle_beta   90.00
_cell.angle_gamma   90.00
#
_symmetry.space_group_name_H-M   'P 1'
#
loop_
_entity.id
_entity.type
_entity.pdbx_description
1 polymer ?
#
loop_
_entity_poly.entity_id
_entity_poly.type
_entity_poly.pdbx_seq_one_letter_code
_entity_poly.pdbx_strand_id
1 'polypeptide(L)'
;WGLRCRAEISSGAFVCEYAGEVLTESEAAARCVNSGDDDYIFSLDHFDVAYQKPKDEDLNLGVDARVTGGVARFINHHSEPNLIIQSVFTPGAEGCRANNQRLYRICLFAGRDIGAMEELTYDYG
;
A
#
# COMPACT_ATOMS: atom_id res chain seq x y z
N TRP A 1 6.72 1.39 -16.15
CA TRP A 1 7.89 1.81 -15.34
C TRP A 1 8.26 0.64 -14.43
N GLY A 2 9.38 0.70 -13.71
CA GLY A 2 9.78 -0.35 -12.77
C GLY A 2 10.78 0.24 -11.76
N LEU A 3 10.86 -0.34 -10.57
CA LEU A 3 11.73 0.15 -9.49
C LEU A 3 12.83 -0.86 -9.18
N ARG A 4 14.04 -0.38 -8.92
CA ARG A 4 15.20 -1.18 -8.52
C ARG A 4 16.08 -0.42 -7.55
N CYS A 5 16.78 -1.14 -6.67
CA CYS A 5 17.75 -0.54 -5.75
C CYS A 5 19.18 -0.65 -6.31
N ARG A 6 20.03 0.35 -6.08
CA ARG A 6 21.44 0.29 -6.50
C ARG A 6 22.32 -0.55 -5.58
N ALA A 7 21.83 -0.85 -4.39
CA ALA A 7 22.48 -1.68 -3.39
C ALA A 7 21.67 -2.97 -3.19
N GLU A 8 22.33 -3.98 -2.63
CA GLU A 8 21.65 -5.18 -2.15
C GLU A 8 20.71 -4.83 -1.00
N ILE A 9 19.60 -5.55 -0.90
CA ILE A 9 18.62 -5.41 0.18
C ILE A 9 18.55 -6.75 0.91
N SER A 10 18.87 -6.76 2.20
CA SER A 10 18.77 -7.97 3.02
C SER A 10 17.32 -8.34 3.29
N SER A 11 17.06 -9.64 3.41
CA SER A 11 15.77 -10.19 3.81
C SER A 11 15.25 -9.51 5.09
N GLY A 12 13.96 -9.16 5.09
CA GLY A 12 13.28 -8.47 6.18
C GLY A 12 13.56 -6.96 6.28
N ALA A 13 14.41 -6.38 5.43
CA ALA A 13 14.66 -4.94 5.44
C ALA A 13 13.45 -4.16 4.95
N PHE A 14 13.17 -3.02 5.60
CA PHE A 14 12.20 -2.04 5.11
C PHE A 14 12.69 -1.42 3.80
N VAL A 15 11.82 -1.34 2.80
CA VAL A 15 12.15 -0.78 1.48
C VAL A 15 11.50 0.59 1.31
N CYS A 16 10.18 0.65 1.35
CA CYS A 16 9.43 1.90 1.22
C CYS A 16 7.98 1.73 1.68
N GLU A 17 7.27 2.85 1.75
CA GLU A 17 5.83 2.88 1.97
C GLU A 17 5.09 3.08 0.65
N TYR A 18 3.94 2.42 0.51
CA TYR A 18 2.93 2.79 -0.46
C TYR A 18 2.20 4.05 0.03
N ALA A 19 2.84 5.19 -0.19
CA ALA A 19 2.34 6.49 0.22
C ALA A 19 1.48 7.10 -0.89
N GLY A 20 0.38 7.72 -0.49
CA GLY A 20 -0.57 8.42 -1.37
C GLY A 20 -1.59 9.20 -0.54
N GLU A 21 -2.66 9.63 -1.19
CA GLU A 21 -3.80 10.27 -0.54
C GLU A 21 -4.74 9.19 0.03
N VAL A 22 -5.19 9.35 1.28
CA VAL A 22 -6.18 8.45 1.88
C VAL A 22 -7.57 8.89 1.41
N LEU A 23 -8.32 7.95 0.84
CA LEU A 23 -9.67 8.16 0.31
C LEU A 23 -10.67 7.22 0.98
N THR A 24 -11.93 7.64 1.04
CA THR A 24 -13.05 6.74 1.29
C THR A 24 -13.43 5.96 0.02
N GLU A 25 -14.20 4.88 0.16
CA GLU A 25 -14.73 4.08 -0.96
C GLU A 25 -15.54 4.94 -1.94
N SER A 26 -16.33 5.90 -1.42
CA SER A 26 -17.08 6.86 -2.23
C SER A 26 -16.17 7.81 -3.04
N GLU A 27 -15.09 8.32 -2.42
CA GLU A 27 -14.12 9.18 -3.09
C GLU A 27 -13.33 8.42 -4.16
N ALA A 28 -12.91 7.19 -3.86
CA ALA A 28 -12.24 6.31 -4.80
C ALA A 28 -13.13 6.00 -6.02
N ALA A 29 -14.39 5.62 -5.80
CA ALA A 29 -15.35 5.36 -6.86
C ALA A 29 -15.58 6.58 -7.75
N ALA A 30 -15.75 7.76 -7.16
CA ALA A 30 -15.91 9.01 -7.90
C ALA A 30 -14.70 9.32 -8.79
N ARG A 31 -13.48 8.98 -8.36
CA ARG A 31 -12.26 9.13 -9.17
C ARG A 31 -12.19 8.10 -10.29
N CYS A 32 -12.50 6.83 -10.00
CA CYS A 32 -12.49 5.77 -11.01
C CYS A 32 -13.51 6.00 -12.13
N VAL A 33 -14.67 6.61 -11.86
CA VAL A 33 -15.63 7.00 -12.92
C VAL A 33 -15.02 7.99 -13.92
N ASN A 34 -14.10 8.84 -13.48
CA ASN A 34 -13.50 9.87 -14.31
C ASN A 34 -12.24 9.39 -15.06
N SER A 35 -11.48 8.45 -14.49
CA SER A 35 -10.23 7.93 -15.08
C SER A 35 -10.35 6.55 -15.74
N GLY A 36 -11.35 5.75 -15.34
CA GLY A 36 -11.53 4.37 -15.80
C GLY A 36 -10.46 3.38 -15.35
N ASP A 37 -9.61 3.80 -14.41
CA ASP A 37 -8.32 3.15 -14.12
C ASP A 37 -8.06 3.21 -12.62
N ASP A 38 -8.02 2.06 -11.94
CA ASP A 38 -7.80 1.87 -10.50
C ASP A 38 -6.36 1.42 -10.16
N ASP A 39 -5.45 1.43 -11.14
CA ASP A 39 -4.06 0.92 -11.08
C ASP A 39 -3.21 1.43 -9.90
N TYR A 40 -3.62 2.51 -9.22
CA TYR A 40 -2.86 3.18 -8.16
C TYR A 40 -3.62 3.28 -6.82
N ILE A 41 -4.71 2.52 -6.66
CA ILE A 41 -5.47 2.48 -5.41
C ILE A 41 -5.13 1.20 -4.65
N PHE A 42 -4.73 1.36 -3.40
CA PHE A 42 -4.46 0.25 -2.48
C PHE A 42 -5.49 0.23 -1.36
N SER A 43 -6.32 -0.81 -1.27
CA SER A 43 -7.36 -0.95 -0.25
C SER A 43 -6.79 -1.20 1.16
N LEU A 44 -7.36 -0.55 2.18
CA LEU A 44 -7.01 -0.78 3.59
C LEU A 44 -7.95 -1.80 4.25
N ASP A 45 -8.08 -2.98 3.63
CA ASP A 45 -9.04 -4.04 3.99
C ASP A 45 -8.40 -5.25 4.69
N HIS A 46 -7.09 -5.22 4.96
CA HIS A 46 -6.34 -6.37 5.50
C HIS A 46 -6.95 -6.97 6.77
N PHE A 47 -7.58 -6.13 7.61
CA PHE A 47 -8.19 -6.56 8.86
C PHE A 47 -9.72 -6.69 8.80
N ASP A 48 -10.36 -6.57 7.63
CA ASP A 48 -11.82 -6.67 7.51
C ASP A 48 -12.35 -8.06 7.86
N VAL A 49 -11.56 -9.11 7.64
CA VAL A 49 -11.91 -10.47 8.09
C VAL A 49 -11.88 -10.57 9.62
N ALA A 50 -10.90 -9.94 10.25
CA ALA A 50 -10.69 -10.01 11.70
C ALA A 50 -11.65 -9.10 12.49
N TYR A 51 -11.96 -7.91 11.97
CA TYR A 51 -12.77 -6.89 12.65
C TYR A 51 -14.13 -6.63 11.99
N GLN A 52 -14.50 -7.41 10.98
CA GLN A 52 -15.68 -7.22 10.13
C GLN A 52 -15.59 -5.93 9.30
N LYS A 53 -15.85 -6.03 7.99
CA LYS A 53 -15.95 -4.84 7.13
C LYS A 53 -17.02 -3.89 7.67
N PRO A 54 -16.72 -2.59 7.87
CA PRO A 54 -17.70 -1.60 8.26
C PRO A 54 -18.86 -1.56 7.28
N LYS A 55 -20.07 -1.41 7.82
CA LYS A 55 -21.26 -1.12 7.00
C LYS A 55 -21.30 0.33 6.53
N ASP A 56 -20.62 1.20 7.26
CA ASP A 56 -20.44 2.59 6.90
C ASP A 56 -19.32 2.70 5.87
N GLU A 57 -19.67 3.05 4.63
CA GLU A 57 -18.74 3.12 3.49
C GLU A 57 -17.67 4.19 3.70
N ASP A 58 -17.93 5.22 4.51
CA ASP A 58 -16.96 6.26 4.84
C ASP A 58 -15.82 5.74 5.73
N LEU A 59 -15.96 4.55 6.30
CA LEU A 59 -14.92 3.86 7.07
C LEU A 59 -14.11 2.85 6.25
N ASN A 60 -14.51 2.61 5.00
CA ASN A 60 -13.75 1.78 4.06
C ASN A 60 -12.76 2.69 3.33
N LEU A 61 -11.47 2.50 3.65
CA LEU A 61 -10.42 3.41 3.22
C LEU A 61 -9.51 2.76 2.19
N GLY A 62 -8.90 3.58 1.34
CA GLY A 62 -7.84 3.19 0.42
C GLY A 62 -6.80 4.29 0.28
N VAL A 63 -5.63 3.95 -0.27
CA VAL A 63 -4.55 4.89 -0.56
C VAL A 63 -4.42 5.05 -2.07
N ASP A 64 -4.68 6.25 -2.59
CA ASP A 64 -4.55 6.62 -4.01
C ASP A 64 -3.20 7.32 -4.26
N ALA A 65 -2.32 6.66 -4.99
CA ALA A 65 -1.00 7.18 -5.37
C ALA A 65 -0.97 7.77 -6.79
N ARG A 66 -2.12 7.98 -7.45
CA ARG A 66 -2.19 8.40 -8.86
C ARG A 66 -1.53 9.76 -9.11
N VAL A 67 -1.94 10.77 -8.33
CA VAL A 67 -1.47 12.16 -8.48
C VAL A 67 -0.28 12.46 -7.59
N THR A 68 -0.36 12.03 -6.32
CA THR A 68 0.66 12.26 -5.31
C THR A 68 0.97 10.95 -4.63
N GLY A 69 2.24 10.54 -4.60
CA GLY A 69 2.62 9.30 -3.94
C GLY A 69 4.13 9.08 -3.85
N GLY A 70 4.51 8.03 -3.14
CA GLY A 70 5.91 7.62 -2.96
C GLY A 70 6.47 6.87 -4.18
N VAL A 71 7.71 6.37 -4.05
CA VAL A 71 8.35 5.55 -5.09
C VAL A 71 7.65 4.21 -5.33
N ALA A 72 6.91 3.71 -4.34
CA ALA A 72 6.24 2.42 -4.38
C ALA A 72 5.23 2.30 -5.54
N ARG A 73 4.65 3.42 -5.99
CA ARG A 73 3.71 3.47 -7.13
C ARG A 73 4.31 2.99 -8.47
N PHE A 74 5.64 2.82 -8.54
CA PHE A 74 6.34 2.36 -9.74
C PHE A 74 6.84 0.92 -9.63
N ILE A 75 6.57 0.24 -8.51
CA ILE A 75 6.91 -1.17 -8.30
C ILE A 75 5.85 -2.01 -9.01
N ASN A 76 6.27 -2.97 -9.83
CA ASN A 76 5.35 -3.77 -10.64
C ASN A 76 4.80 -5.00 -9.90
N HIS A 77 3.74 -5.57 -10.47
CA HIS A 77 3.19 -6.86 -10.08
C HIS A 77 4.12 -8.02 -10.47
N HIS A 78 4.24 -9.02 -9.59
CA HIS A 78 4.75 -10.35 -9.94
C HIS A 78 4.10 -11.40 -9.02
N SER A 79 3.72 -12.56 -9.56
CA SER A 79 3.06 -13.62 -8.78
C SER A 79 4.00 -14.34 -7.79
N GLU A 80 5.31 -14.22 -7.98
CA GLU A 80 6.34 -14.64 -7.03
C GLU A 80 7.20 -13.43 -6.65
N PRO A 81 6.68 -12.51 -5.83
CA PRO A 81 7.33 -11.22 -5.61
C PRO A 81 8.55 -11.36 -4.68
N ASN A 82 9.45 -10.38 -4.75
CA ASN A 82 10.56 -10.26 -3.80
C ASN A 82 10.27 -9.28 -2.64
N LEU A 83 9.17 -8.52 -2.71
CA LEU A 83 8.66 -7.72 -1.61
C LEU A 83 7.41 -8.34 -0.98
N ILE A 84 7.27 -8.14 0.32
CA ILE A 84 6.09 -8.45 1.11
C ILE A 84 5.45 -7.16 1.62
N ILE A 85 4.13 -7.12 1.65
CA ILE A 85 3.36 -6.00 2.17
C ILE A 85 3.07 -6.25 3.65
N GLN A 86 3.27 -5.22 4.47
CA GLN A 86 3.00 -5.27 5.90
C GLN A 86 2.22 -4.04 6.35
N SER A 87 1.11 -4.26 7.05
CA SER A 87 0.37 -3.23 7.75
C SER A 87 1.16 -2.75 8.98
N VAL A 88 1.53 -1.46 9.01
CA VAL A 88 2.32 -0.87 10.10
C VAL A 88 1.53 0.22 10.81
N PHE A 89 1.40 0.07 12.13
CA PHE A 89 0.75 1.04 12.99
C PHE A 89 1.77 2.02 13.57
N THR A 90 1.58 3.31 13.32
CA THR A 90 2.44 4.36 13.89
C THR A 90 1.68 5.10 15.00
N PRO A 91 2.12 5.00 16.26
CA PRO A 91 1.51 5.75 17.36
C PRO A 91 1.57 7.26 17.10
N GLY A 92 0.45 7.97 17.31
CA GLY A 92 0.41 9.42 17.24
C GLY A 92 0.34 10.03 15.83
N ALA A 93 0.27 9.22 14.77
CA ALA A 93 -0.09 9.74 13.45
C ALA A 93 -1.52 10.31 13.46
N GLU A 94 -1.74 11.46 12.81
CA GLU A 94 -3.09 12.01 12.68
C GLU A 94 -4.02 10.97 12.02
N GLY A 95 -5.15 10.68 12.66
CA GLY A 95 -6.07 9.61 12.25
C GLY A 95 -5.83 8.26 12.94
N CYS A 96 -4.62 7.95 13.42
CA CYS A 96 -4.33 6.88 14.39
C CYS A 96 -4.69 7.32 15.81
N ARG A 97 -5.90 7.83 16.03
CA ARG A 97 -6.41 8.02 17.40
C ARG A 97 -6.70 6.65 18.00
N ALA A 98 -6.65 6.54 19.33
CA ALA A 98 -6.78 5.29 20.10
C ALA A 98 -7.96 4.35 19.73
N ASN A 99 -8.90 4.80 18.88
CA ASN A 99 -10.09 4.08 18.46
C ASN A 99 -10.20 3.87 16.93
N ASN A 100 -9.21 4.27 16.12
CA ASN A 100 -9.24 4.05 14.67
C ASN A 100 -8.09 3.14 14.22
N GLN A 101 -8.22 1.86 14.53
CA GLN A 101 -7.27 0.79 14.14
C GLN A 101 -7.29 0.48 12.64
N ARG A 102 -8.00 1.27 11.83
CA ARG A 102 -8.14 1.05 10.38
C ARG A 102 -7.17 1.88 9.55
N LEU A 103 -6.62 2.94 10.14
CA LEU A 103 -5.61 3.76 9.46
C LEU A 103 -4.21 3.21 9.77
N TYR A 104 -3.79 2.18 9.04
CA TYR A 104 -2.41 1.69 9.07
C TYR A 104 -1.65 2.14 7.82
N ARG A 105 -0.33 2.17 7.90
CA ARG A 105 0.55 2.44 6.75
C ARG A 105 0.82 1.14 6.00
N ILE A 106 0.83 1.21 4.67
CA ILE A 106 1.18 0.08 3.81
C ILE A 106 2.70 0.15 3.57
N CYS A 107 3.45 -0.73 4.22
CA CYS A 107 4.90 -0.76 4.12
C CYS A 107 5.36 -2.00 3.36
N LEU A 108 6.33 -1.84 2.45
CA LEU A 108 6.95 -2.93 1.73
C LEU A 108 8.30 -3.29 2.36
N PHE A 109 8.49 -4.58 2.60
CA PHE A 109 9.71 -5.16 3.14
C PHE A 109 10.25 -6.21 2.17
N ALA A 110 11.55 -6.48 2.21
CA ALA A 110 12.15 -7.54 1.42
C ALA A 110 11.73 -8.92 1.97
N GLY A 111 11.13 -9.77 1.13
CA GLY A 111 10.76 -11.15 1.47
C GLY A 111 11.92 -12.14 1.41
N ARG A 112 13.02 -11.74 0.76
CA ARG A 112 14.30 -12.46 0.65
C ARG A 112 15.43 -11.46 0.44
N ASP A 113 16.67 -11.95 0.38
CA ASP A 113 17.76 -11.12 -0.11
C ASP A 113 17.53 -10.75 -1.59
N ILE A 114 17.69 -9.47 -1.91
CA ILE A 114 17.47 -8.89 -3.24
C ILE A 114 18.79 -8.33 -3.75
N GLY A 115 19.20 -8.76 -4.93
CA GLY A 115 20.45 -8.31 -5.54
C GLY A 115 20.41 -6.83 -5.93
N ALA A 116 21.57 -6.19 -5.97
CA ALA A 116 21.67 -4.85 -6.55
C ALA A 116 21.16 -4.87 -8.00
N MET A 117 20.35 -3.85 -8.34
CA MET A 117 19.72 -3.64 -9.65
C MET A 117 18.65 -4.69 -10.04
N GLU A 118 18.34 -5.64 -9.16
CA GLU A 118 17.18 -6.51 -9.31
C GLU A 118 15.90 -5.68 -9.25
N GLU A 119 14.93 -6.01 -10.11
CA GLU A 119 13.63 -5.33 -10.12
C GLU A 119 12.85 -5.70 -8.86
N LEU A 120 12.28 -4.68 -8.21
CA LEU A 120 11.41 -4.84 -7.07
C LEU A 120 9.99 -5.13 -7.57
N THR A 121 9.33 -6.10 -6.97
CA THR A 121 7.95 -6.49 -7.29
C THR A 121 7.17 -6.90 -6.05
N TYR A 122 5.86 -6.66 -6.04
CA TYR A 122 4.93 -7.14 -5.01
C TYR A 122 3.67 -7.73 -5.66
N ASP A 123 2.91 -8.52 -4.91
CA ASP A 123 1.63 -9.04 -5.39
C ASP A 123 0.54 -7.98 -5.24
N TYR A 124 -0.18 -7.69 -6.32
CA TYR A 124 -1.21 -6.65 -6.33
C TYR A 124 -2.52 -7.14 -5.68
N GLY A 125 -2.66 -8.45 -5.46
CA GLY A 125 -3.87 -9.08 -4.92
C GLY A 125 -4.43 -10.15 -5.84
#